data_AF-A0AAV8CM72-F1
#
_entry.id   AF-A0AAV8CM72-F1
#
_cell.length_a   1.000
_cell.length_b   1.000
_cell.length_c   1.000
_cell.angle_alpha   90.00
_cell.angle_beta   90.00
_cell.angle_gamma   90.00
#
_symmetry.space_group_name_H-M   'P 1'
#
loop_
_entity.id
_entity.type
_entity.pdbx_description
1 polymer ?
#
loop_
_entity_poly.entity_id
_entity_poly.type
_entity_poly.pdbx_seq_one_letter_code
_entity_poly.pdbx_strand_id
1 'polypeptide(L)'
;MLQKTKEEEPKKQLPMSMENHKMTVMPLPKGRNSSIQAFIPACDSTGNDGDNNNITKNLPFSKHLHFDVCKCNTTWLKPTTSPFPTQRGCNAVDPFANPHDRNYDQWIVSNNHIQHPSALENFKEIVASSKGKSIVMFLDYDGTLSPIVDNPDRAFMDDEMRDAVREVASCFPTAIVTGRSRDKVYKFVKLEELYYAGSHGMDIQGPKKGPKFAKIKEKAVVLFQPASKFLPLIREVYKLLVERTKSTPGAKVENNKFCLSVHFRCVDPQKWSSLAEQVNAIIKEYPNLRLTRGRKVLEIRPIIRWDKGKALEFLLESLGFADLHSVFPIYIGDDQSDEDAFKVLQHRRQGAGILVSKSPKETGASYSLREPAEVMKFLHGLVESNKVTVN
;
A
#
# COMPACT_ATOMS: atom_id res chain seq x y z
N MET A 1 75.75 -2.94 -23.06
CA MET A 1 75.41 -3.22 -21.65
C MET A 1 74.40 -2.19 -21.19
N LEU A 2 73.36 -2.64 -20.51
CA LEU A 2 72.18 -1.87 -20.10
C LEU A 2 72.51 -0.59 -19.33
N GLN A 3 71.72 0.47 -19.56
CA GLN A 3 71.02 1.18 -18.48
C GLN A 3 69.92 2.13 -19.00
N LYS A 4 68.70 1.74 -18.62
CA LYS A 4 67.44 2.48 -18.42
C LYS A 4 67.47 4.00 -18.59
N THR A 5 66.72 4.50 -19.57
CA THR A 5 66.17 5.86 -19.60
C THR A 5 64.80 5.89 -18.95
N LYS A 6 64.63 6.78 -17.97
CA LYS A 6 63.35 7.17 -17.36
C LYS A 6 62.65 8.12 -18.32
N GLU A 7 61.41 7.83 -18.69
CA GLU A 7 60.51 8.78 -19.35
C GLU A 7 59.59 9.43 -18.32
N GLU A 8 59.46 10.75 -18.43
CA GLU A 8 58.72 11.66 -17.57
C GLU A 8 57.21 11.63 -17.88
N GLU A 9 56.38 11.60 -16.83
CA GLU A 9 54.93 11.82 -16.91
C GLU A 9 54.61 13.31 -17.12
N PRO A 10 53.62 13.66 -17.97
CA PRO A 10 53.16 15.03 -18.08
C PRO A 10 52.10 15.34 -17.00
N LYS A 11 52.38 16.40 -16.22
CA LYS A 11 51.44 17.07 -15.31
C LYS A 11 50.17 17.49 -16.07
N LYS A 12 48.99 17.02 -15.63
CA LYS A 12 47.69 17.63 -15.98
C LYS A 12 47.08 18.34 -14.78
N GLN A 13 46.79 19.61 -15.00
CA GLN A 13 46.17 20.57 -14.08
C GLN A 13 44.79 20.12 -13.61
N LEU A 14 44.53 20.29 -12.31
CA LEU A 14 43.20 20.39 -11.72
C LEU A 14 42.55 21.73 -12.09
N PRO A 15 41.25 21.76 -12.40
CA PRO A 15 40.43 22.92 -12.11
C PRO A 15 39.58 22.67 -10.85
N MET A 16 39.75 23.55 -9.87
CA MET A 16 38.73 23.83 -8.86
C MET A 16 37.59 24.60 -9.51
N SER A 17 36.35 24.12 -9.33
CA SER A 17 35.17 24.98 -9.23
C SER A 17 34.08 24.24 -8.47
N MET A 18 33.93 24.60 -7.20
CA MET A 18 32.72 24.31 -6.42
C MET A 18 31.60 25.22 -6.93
N GLU A 19 30.63 24.66 -7.64
CA GLU A 19 29.33 25.31 -7.82
C GLU A 19 28.28 24.64 -6.94
N ASN A 20 27.84 25.39 -5.94
CA ASN A 20 26.70 25.09 -5.09
C ASN A 20 25.42 25.01 -5.94
N HIS A 21 24.98 23.80 -6.28
CA HIS A 21 23.62 23.59 -6.79
C HIS A 21 22.63 23.69 -5.62
N LYS A 22 21.97 24.85 -5.53
CA LYS A 22 20.75 25.07 -4.76
C LYS A 22 19.73 23.99 -5.13
N MET A 23 19.28 23.21 -4.15
CA MET A 23 18.07 22.40 -4.25
C MET A 23 16.88 23.34 -4.45
N THR A 24 16.30 23.32 -5.65
CA THR A 24 15.01 23.97 -5.90
C THR A 24 13.92 23.09 -5.29
N VAL A 25 13.45 23.45 -4.10
CA VAL A 25 12.24 22.90 -3.49
C VAL A 25 11.04 23.43 -4.28
N MET A 26 10.32 22.56 -5.00
CA MET A 26 9.07 22.95 -5.66
C MET A 26 7.97 23.14 -4.59
N PRO A 27 7.22 24.24 -4.61
CA PRO A 27 6.08 24.43 -3.73
C PRO A 27 4.88 23.57 -4.19
N LEU A 28 4.10 23.09 -3.21
CA LEU A 28 2.82 22.41 -3.43
C LEU A 28 1.86 23.32 -4.23
N PRO A 29 1.05 22.78 -5.17
CA PRO A 29 0.10 23.59 -5.92
C PRO A 29 -1.02 24.10 -5.00
N LYS A 30 -1.22 25.42 -5.02
CA LYS A 30 -2.38 26.09 -4.40
C LYS A 30 -3.63 25.74 -5.22
N GLY A 31 -4.60 25.09 -4.59
CA GLY A 31 -5.92 24.86 -5.18
C GLY A 31 -6.58 26.19 -5.55
N ARG A 32 -7.03 26.31 -6.81
CA ARG A 32 -7.91 27.40 -7.24
C ARG A 32 -9.34 27.05 -6.85
N ASN A 33 -9.99 27.96 -6.15
CA ASN A 33 -11.43 27.98 -5.98
C ASN A 33 -12.09 28.13 -7.36
N SER A 34 -12.87 27.13 -7.77
CA SER A 34 -13.91 27.30 -8.78
C SER A 34 -15.25 27.04 -8.11
N SER A 35 -15.96 28.15 -7.88
CA SER A 35 -17.38 28.21 -7.55
C SER A 35 -18.20 27.43 -8.58
N ILE A 36 -18.86 26.36 -8.12
CA ILE A 36 -19.93 25.70 -8.87
C ILE A 36 -21.22 25.98 -8.11
N GLN A 37 -22.10 26.76 -8.75
CA GLN A 37 -23.49 26.93 -8.37
C GLN A 37 -24.19 25.57 -8.44
N ALA A 38 -24.66 25.08 -7.31
CA ALA A 38 -25.55 23.92 -7.25
C ALA A 38 -26.98 24.39 -7.51
N PHE A 39 -27.56 23.92 -8.62
CA PHE A 39 -28.99 23.89 -8.85
C PHE A 39 -29.63 22.93 -7.84
N ILE A 40 -30.61 23.42 -7.07
CA ILE A 40 -31.48 22.62 -6.20
C ILE A 40 -32.80 22.40 -6.97
N PRO A 41 -33.28 21.16 -7.15
CA PRO A 41 -34.65 20.95 -7.60
C PRO A 41 -35.61 21.08 -6.41
N ALA A 42 -36.66 21.86 -6.63
CA ALA A 42 -37.78 22.04 -5.73
C ALA A 42 -38.58 20.74 -5.54
N CYS A 43 -38.91 20.43 -4.29
CA CYS A 43 -40.06 19.60 -3.96
C CYS A 43 -40.94 20.39 -2.99
N ASP A 44 -42.14 20.71 -3.47
CA ASP A 44 -43.23 21.24 -2.67
C ASP A 44 -43.72 20.22 -1.65
N SER A 45 -43.89 20.65 -0.41
CA SER A 45 -45.00 20.20 0.42
C SER A 45 -45.25 21.20 1.55
N THR A 46 -46.43 21.78 1.46
CA THR A 46 -47.13 22.70 2.37
C THR A 46 -47.13 22.29 3.84
N GLY A 47 -47.10 23.27 4.76
CA GLY A 47 -47.61 23.05 6.13
C GLY A 47 -47.12 24.00 7.22
N ASN A 48 -47.82 25.13 7.35
CA ASN A 48 -48.19 25.85 8.59
C ASN A 48 -47.16 26.54 9.51
N ASP A 49 -47.33 27.88 9.55
CA ASP A 49 -47.50 28.79 10.69
C ASP A 49 -46.52 28.84 11.87
N GLY A 50 -46.06 30.07 12.17
CA GLY A 50 -45.76 30.46 13.56
C GLY A 50 -44.63 31.46 13.79
N ASP A 51 -44.90 32.75 13.51
CA ASP A 51 -44.58 33.93 14.34
C ASP A 51 -43.14 34.29 14.82
N ASN A 52 -42.80 35.53 14.43
CA ASN A 52 -42.33 36.67 15.24
C ASN A 52 -40.87 36.83 15.75
N ASN A 53 -40.25 37.86 15.16
CA ASN A 53 -39.61 39.05 15.78
C ASN A 53 -38.25 38.98 16.52
N ASN A 54 -37.28 39.68 15.89
CA ASN A 54 -36.47 40.81 16.37
C ASN A 54 -35.34 40.66 17.42
N ILE A 55 -34.16 41.14 16.96
CA ILE A 55 -33.29 42.18 17.59
C ILE A 55 -32.18 41.77 18.60
N THR A 56 -30.94 41.87 18.07
CA THR A 56 -29.68 42.44 18.61
C THR A 56 -28.84 41.79 19.73
N LYS A 57 -27.53 41.74 19.38
CA LYS A 57 -26.32 42.14 20.14
C LYS A 57 -25.66 41.16 21.14
N ASN A 58 -24.35 41.05 20.90
CA ASN A 58 -23.22 40.84 21.81
C ASN A 58 -22.78 39.41 22.21
N LEU A 59 -21.56 39.10 21.75
CA LEU A 59 -20.55 38.19 22.31
C LEU A 59 -20.38 38.37 23.84
N PRO A 60 -20.02 37.33 24.61
CA PRO A 60 -18.61 36.94 24.70
C PRO A 60 -18.28 35.44 24.87
N PHE A 61 -17.05 35.11 24.46
CA PHE A 61 -16.06 34.17 25.00
C PHE A 61 -16.42 32.84 25.70
N SER A 62 -15.57 31.85 25.38
CA SER A 62 -15.29 30.57 26.06
C SER A 62 -16.12 29.36 25.61
N LYS A 63 -15.50 28.51 24.77
CA LYS A 63 -15.84 27.09 24.68
C LYS A 63 -14.60 26.27 25.02
N HIS A 64 -14.66 25.64 26.18
CA HIS A 64 -13.98 24.38 26.45
C HIS A 64 -14.48 23.34 25.43
N LEU A 65 -13.55 22.74 24.68
CA LEU A 65 -13.81 21.51 23.95
C LEU A 65 -13.14 20.37 24.71
N HIS A 66 -13.99 19.59 25.36
CA HIS A 66 -13.71 18.26 25.88
C HIS A 66 -13.10 17.39 24.77
N PHE A 67 -11.93 16.82 25.03
CA PHE A 67 -11.40 15.71 24.26
C PHE A 67 -12.04 14.42 24.78
N ASP A 68 -12.91 13.80 23.98
CA ASP A 68 -13.37 12.44 24.23
C ASP A 68 -12.23 11.45 23.96
N VAL A 69 -11.70 10.93 25.06
CA VAL A 69 -10.76 9.81 25.09
C VAL A 69 -11.57 8.54 24.83
N CYS A 70 -11.47 8.00 23.60
CA CYS A 70 -12.06 6.72 23.26
C CYS A 70 -11.33 5.60 24.01
N LYS A 71 -11.94 5.10 25.09
CA LYS A 71 -11.52 3.90 25.82
C LYS A 71 -11.96 2.67 25.05
N CYS A 72 -11.05 1.98 24.36
CA CYS A 72 -11.32 0.65 23.84
C CYS A 72 -11.28 -0.37 24.99
N ASN A 73 -12.45 -0.91 25.32
CA ASN A 73 -12.63 -1.94 26.33
C ASN A 73 -12.35 -3.32 25.72
N THR A 74 -11.60 -4.14 26.44
CA THR A 74 -11.27 -5.53 26.14
C THR A 74 -12.39 -6.46 26.62
N THR A 75 -12.99 -7.26 25.73
CA THR A 75 -13.72 -8.47 26.14
C THR A 75 -13.62 -9.58 25.09
N TRP A 76 -13.10 -10.71 25.53
CA TRP A 76 -13.15 -12.00 24.86
C TRP A 76 -14.52 -12.63 25.10
N LEU A 77 -15.26 -12.98 24.05
CA LEU A 77 -16.57 -13.66 24.17
C LEU A 77 -16.53 -15.05 23.54
N LYS A 78 -17.07 -16.00 24.30
CA LYS A 78 -17.30 -17.43 23.99
C LYS A 78 -18.61 -17.63 23.21
N PRO A 79 -18.80 -18.76 22.51
CA PRO A 79 -19.92 -18.96 21.57
C PRO A 79 -21.21 -19.45 22.24
N THR A 80 -22.37 -19.04 21.71
CA THR A 80 -23.71 -19.53 22.06
C THR A 80 -24.40 -20.18 20.86
N THR A 81 -25.08 -21.29 21.15
CA THR A 81 -25.77 -22.21 20.22
C THR A 81 -27.28 -21.92 20.04
N SER A 82 -27.81 -22.36 18.89
CA SER A 82 -29.20 -22.81 18.56
C SER A 82 -29.96 -21.95 17.50
N PRO A 83 -31.10 -22.44 16.94
CA PRO A 83 -31.16 -23.29 15.75
C PRO A 83 -31.87 -22.64 14.54
N PHE A 84 -31.69 -23.26 13.37
CA PHE A 84 -32.23 -22.88 12.05
C PHE A 84 -33.76 -22.89 11.93
N PRO A 85 -34.30 -22.15 10.93
CA PRO A 85 -35.33 -22.66 10.06
C PRO A 85 -34.93 -22.67 8.57
N THR A 86 -35.56 -23.59 7.85
CA THR A 86 -35.34 -24.03 6.47
C THR A 86 -36.01 -23.14 5.41
N GLN A 87 -35.33 -22.84 4.29
CA GLN A 87 -35.63 -23.33 2.93
C GLN A 87 -35.21 -22.39 1.77
N ARG A 88 -34.68 -23.07 0.74
CA ARG A 88 -34.70 -22.81 -0.72
C ARG A 88 -33.76 -21.76 -1.34
N GLY A 89 -32.72 -22.31 -1.97
CA GLY A 89 -32.37 -22.00 -3.36
C GLY A 89 -31.11 -21.16 -3.56
N CYS A 90 -29.93 -21.74 -3.38
CA CYS A 90 -28.67 -21.24 -3.92
C CYS A 90 -27.71 -22.42 -4.16
N ASN A 91 -26.90 -22.33 -5.21
CA ASN A 91 -26.05 -23.37 -5.78
C ASN A 91 -25.33 -24.23 -4.73
N ALA A 92 -25.39 -25.55 -4.90
CA ALA A 92 -24.79 -26.52 -3.99
C ALA A 92 -23.26 -26.38 -3.99
N VAL A 93 -22.71 -26.04 -2.82
CA VAL A 93 -21.28 -26.16 -2.50
C VAL A 93 -20.90 -27.63 -2.59
N ASP A 94 -19.81 -27.96 -3.31
CA ASP A 94 -19.33 -29.32 -3.46
C ASP A 94 -19.04 -29.95 -2.07
N PRO A 95 -19.77 -31.03 -1.67
CA PRO A 95 -19.58 -31.67 -0.38
C PRO A 95 -18.23 -32.39 -0.25
N PHE A 96 -17.41 -32.46 -1.30
CA PHE A 96 -16.04 -32.99 -1.29
C PHE A 96 -14.96 -31.90 -1.26
N ALA A 97 -15.32 -30.62 -1.29
CA ALA A 97 -14.35 -29.53 -1.17
C ALA A 97 -13.67 -29.53 0.21
N ASN A 98 -12.36 -29.24 0.21
CA ASN A 98 -11.52 -29.13 1.41
C ASN A 98 -12.19 -28.15 2.39
N PRO A 99 -12.21 -28.42 3.72
CA PRO A 99 -12.77 -27.50 4.71
C PRO A 99 -12.28 -26.04 4.59
N HIS A 100 -11.05 -25.84 4.11
CA HIS A 100 -10.50 -24.51 3.83
C HIS A 100 -11.16 -23.82 2.62
N ASP A 101 -11.51 -24.57 1.57
CA ASP A 101 -12.20 -24.04 0.38
C ASP A 101 -13.64 -23.66 0.73
N ARG A 102 -14.33 -24.46 1.56
CA ARG A 102 -15.69 -24.14 2.01
C ARG A 102 -15.79 -22.83 2.79
N ASN A 103 -14.79 -22.52 3.62
CA ASN A 103 -14.80 -21.30 4.43
C ASN A 103 -14.54 -20.05 3.57
N TYR A 104 -13.77 -20.20 2.49
CA TYR A 104 -13.59 -19.15 1.47
C TYR A 104 -14.86 -18.98 0.63
N ASP A 105 -15.44 -20.07 0.14
CA ASP A 105 -16.65 -20.06 -0.69
C ASP A 105 -17.87 -19.49 0.06
N GLN A 106 -17.97 -19.76 1.37
CA GLN A 106 -18.98 -19.13 2.24
C GLN A 106 -18.69 -17.66 2.52
N TRP A 107 -17.43 -17.24 2.55
CA TRP A 107 -17.07 -15.84 2.78
C TRP A 107 -17.38 -14.96 1.59
N ILE A 108 -17.05 -15.42 0.39
CA ILE A 108 -17.38 -14.67 -0.82
C ILE A 108 -18.90 -14.48 -0.94
N VAL A 109 -19.72 -15.37 -0.39
CA VAL A 109 -21.20 -15.29 -0.35
C VAL A 109 -21.72 -14.91 1.04
N SER A 110 -21.80 -13.61 1.35
CA SER A 110 -22.48 -13.10 2.56
C SER A 110 -23.92 -12.69 2.21
N ASN A 111 -24.91 -13.21 2.95
CA ASN A 111 -26.32 -12.81 2.82
C ASN A 111 -26.88 -12.91 1.38
N ASN A 112 -26.55 -13.98 0.63
CA ASN A 112 -26.89 -14.16 -0.80
C ASN A 112 -26.28 -13.11 -1.77
N HIS A 113 -25.26 -12.36 -1.34
CA HIS A 113 -24.51 -11.44 -2.18
C HIS A 113 -23.03 -11.79 -2.23
N ILE A 114 -22.48 -11.85 -3.46
CA ILE A 114 -21.04 -12.05 -3.64
C ILE A 114 -20.33 -10.72 -3.35
N GLN A 115 -19.68 -10.55 -2.21
CA GLN A 115 -19.05 -9.28 -1.85
C GLN A 115 -17.67 -9.10 -2.51
N HIS A 116 -16.89 -10.18 -2.62
CA HIS A 116 -15.53 -10.17 -3.16
C HIS A 116 -15.30 -11.39 -4.07
N PRO A 117 -15.85 -11.41 -5.31
CA PRO A 117 -15.73 -12.54 -6.22
C PRO A 117 -14.27 -12.89 -6.54
N SER A 118 -14.01 -14.16 -6.88
CA SER A 118 -12.70 -14.60 -7.34
C SER A 118 -12.28 -13.84 -8.61
N ALA A 119 -11.09 -13.23 -8.58
CA ALA A 119 -10.54 -12.52 -9.72
C ALA A 119 -10.17 -13.47 -10.88
N LEU A 120 -9.88 -14.74 -10.59
CA LEU A 120 -9.64 -15.76 -11.62
C LEU A 120 -10.94 -16.18 -12.33
N GLU A 121 -12.02 -16.37 -11.57
CA GLU A 121 -13.32 -16.74 -12.14
C GLU A 121 -13.93 -15.57 -12.94
N ASN A 122 -13.68 -14.34 -12.49
CA ASN A 122 -14.18 -13.11 -13.11
C ASN A 122 -13.13 -12.44 -14.00
N PHE A 123 -12.07 -13.17 -14.37
CA PHE A 123 -10.95 -12.64 -15.13
C PHE A 123 -11.37 -11.97 -16.44
N LYS A 124 -12.30 -12.60 -17.17
CA LYS A 124 -12.83 -12.06 -18.44
C LYS A 124 -13.54 -10.72 -18.25
N GLU A 125 -14.25 -10.54 -17.14
CA GLU A 125 -14.92 -9.29 -16.81
C GLU A 125 -13.89 -8.19 -16.52
N ILE A 126 -12.90 -8.48 -15.66
CA ILE A 126 -11.81 -7.54 -15.33
C ILE A 126 -11.10 -7.06 -16.61
N VAL A 127 -10.72 -7.99 -17.49
CA VAL A 127 -10.10 -7.66 -18.78
C VAL A 127 -11.05 -6.85 -19.66
N ALA A 128 -12.34 -7.21 -19.72
CA ALA A 128 -13.33 -6.43 -20.48
C ALA A 128 -13.47 -4.99 -19.96
N SER A 129 -13.47 -4.78 -18.65
CA SER A 129 -13.53 -3.45 -18.01
C SER A 129 -12.30 -2.58 -18.27
N SER A 130 -11.18 -3.21 -18.61
CA SER A 130 -9.92 -2.56 -19.00
C SER A 130 -9.84 -2.19 -20.48
N LYS A 131 -10.77 -2.66 -21.34
CA LYS A 131 -10.73 -2.38 -22.78
C LYS A 131 -10.71 -0.88 -23.08
N GLY A 132 -9.83 -0.49 -24.00
CA GLY A 132 -9.63 0.91 -24.40
C GLY A 132 -8.88 1.76 -23.35
N LYS A 133 -8.41 1.15 -22.25
CA LYS A 133 -7.64 1.81 -21.19
C LYS A 133 -6.25 1.20 -21.08
N SER A 134 -5.30 1.98 -20.59
CA SER A 134 -3.95 1.51 -20.27
C SER A 134 -3.95 0.86 -18.89
N ILE A 135 -3.60 -0.42 -18.79
CA ILE A 135 -3.47 -1.09 -17.50
C ILE A 135 -2.18 -0.60 -16.81
N VAL A 136 -2.25 -0.37 -15.50
CA VAL A 136 -1.09 -0.13 -14.63
C VAL A 136 -1.18 -1.07 -13.44
N MET A 137 -0.13 -1.85 -13.20
CA MET A 137 -0.11 -2.86 -12.15
C MET A 137 0.56 -2.34 -10.89
N PHE A 138 -0.07 -2.60 -9.75
CA PHE A 138 0.46 -2.33 -8.43
C PHE A 138 0.39 -3.63 -7.61
N LEU A 139 1.52 -4.07 -7.11
CA LEU A 139 1.64 -5.36 -6.43
C LEU A 139 2.26 -5.14 -5.06
N ASP A 140 1.56 -5.55 -4.01
CA ASP A 140 2.21 -5.75 -2.72
C ASP A 140 3.18 -6.95 -2.78
N TYR A 141 4.05 -7.07 -1.78
CA TYR A 141 5.09 -8.11 -1.75
C TYR A 141 4.76 -9.25 -0.78
N ASP A 142 4.71 -8.97 0.53
CA ASP A 142 4.61 -10.00 1.57
C ASP A 142 3.18 -10.50 1.70
N GLY A 143 2.94 -11.80 1.49
CA GLY A 143 1.59 -12.36 1.46
C GLY A 143 0.90 -12.26 0.10
N THR A 144 1.48 -11.51 -0.83
CA THR A 144 0.97 -11.32 -2.20
C THR A 144 1.84 -12.02 -3.25
N LEU A 145 3.10 -11.59 -3.40
CA LEU A 145 4.06 -12.19 -4.35
C LEU A 145 5.00 -13.19 -3.68
N SER A 146 5.13 -13.14 -2.37
CA SER A 146 5.89 -14.10 -1.56
C SER A 146 4.99 -14.60 -0.43
N PRO A 147 5.06 -15.88 -0.03
CA PRO A 147 4.34 -16.35 1.14
C PRO A 147 4.81 -15.65 2.43
N ILE A 148 3.93 -15.61 3.42
CA ILE A 148 4.26 -15.08 4.75
C ILE A 148 5.12 -16.10 5.48
N VAL A 149 6.36 -15.71 5.79
CA VAL A 149 7.33 -16.54 6.51
C VAL A 149 7.66 -15.98 7.88
N ASP A 150 8.22 -16.80 8.77
CA ASP A 150 8.57 -16.38 10.13
C ASP A 150 9.79 -15.47 10.19
N ASN A 151 10.81 -15.77 9.37
CA ASN A 151 11.95 -14.89 9.21
C ASN A 151 11.72 -13.97 8.00
N PRO A 152 11.50 -12.65 8.19
CA PRO A 152 11.27 -11.73 7.08
C PRO A 152 12.45 -11.62 6.12
N ASP A 153 13.66 -12.07 6.49
CA ASP A 153 14.81 -12.12 5.57
C ASP A 153 14.78 -13.34 4.62
N ARG A 154 13.81 -14.25 4.82
CA ARG A 154 13.61 -15.46 4.01
C ARG A 154 12.33 -15.41 3.15
N ALA A 155 11.68 -14.25 3.06
CA ALA A 155 10.50 -14.04 2.22
C ALA A 155 10.93 -13.89 0.75
N PHE A 156 11.54 -14.93 0.19
CA PHE A 156 12.02 -14.92 -1.18
C PHE A 156 10.86 -15.14 -2.15
N MET A 157 10.84 -14.33 -3.21
CA MET A 157 10.06 -14.59 -4.41
C MET A 157 10.74 -15.75 -5.17
N ASP A 158 9.97 -16.80 -5.45
CA ASP A 158 10.42 -17.90 -6.30
C ASP A 158 10.68 -17.43 -7.75
N ASP A 159 11.39 -18.24 -8.51
CA ASP A 159 11.79 -17.85 -9.87
C ASP A 159 10.59 -17.80 -10.82
N GLU A 160 9.58 -18.66 -10.63
CA GLU A 160 8.34 -18.67 -11.43
C GLU A 160 7.53 -17.38 -11.27
N MET A 161 7.31 -16.93 -10.03
CA MET A 161 6.64 -15.66 -9.74
C MET A 161 7.47 -14.48 -10.27
N ARG A 162 8.80 -14.52 -10.16
CA ARG A 162 9.67 -13.47 -10.71
C ARG A 162 9.51 -13.37 -12.22
N ASP A 163 9.41 -14.51 -12.90
CA ASP A 163 9.18 -14.57 -14.34
C ASP A 163 7.79 -14.03 -14.70
N ALA A 164 6.74 -14.42 -13.96
CA ALA A 164 5.39 -13.87 -14.14
C ALA A 164 5.34 -12.35 -13.99
N VAL A 165 5.98 -11.79 -12.95
CA VAL A 165 6.07 -10.34 -12.72
C VAL A 165 6.86 -9.66 -13.85
N ARG A 166 7.95 -10.29 -14.34
CA ARG A 166 8.73 -9.77 -15.48
C ARG A 166 7.89 -9.72 -16.75
N GLU A 167 7.14 -10.78 -17.05
CA GLU A 167 6.28 -10.83 -18.23
C GLU A 167 5.18 -9.76 -18.17
N VAL A 168 4.52 -9.60 -17.02
CA VAL A 168 3.55 -8.53 -16.80
C VAL A 168 4.19 -7.16 -16.97
N ALA A 169 5.38 -6.93 -16.42
CA ALA A 169 6.11 -5.68 -16.56
C ALA A 169 6.58 -5.38 -17.99
N SER A 170 6.66 -6.39 -18.85
CA SER A 170 6.93 -6.21 -20.29
C SER A 170 5.69 -5.72 -21.05
N CYS A 171 4.49 -5.98 -20.53
CA CYS A 171 3.20 -5.62 -21.12
C CYS A 171 2.62 -4.34 -20.54
N PHE A 172 2.82 -4.08 -19.24
CA PHE A 172 2.20 -2.99 -18.51
C PHE A 172 3.18 -2.30 -17.55
N PRO A 173 3.10 -0.96 -17.35
CA PRO A 173 3.79 -0.31 -16.25
C PRO A 173 3.44 -0.98 -14.92
N THR A 174 4.45 -1.42 -14.18
CA THR A 174 4.28 -2.26 -12.99
C THR A 174 5.08 -1.71 -11.81
N ALA A 175 4.45 -1.63 -10.65
CA ALA A 175 5.04 -1.13 -9.41
C ALA A 175 4.91 -2.16 -8.28
N ILE A 176 5.99 -2.36 -7.52
CA ILE A 176 5.96 -3.04 -6.23
C ILE A 176 5.70 -1.99 -5.14
N VAL A 177 4.65 -2.15 -4.34
CA VAL A 177 4.27 -1.25 -3.24
C VAL A 177 4.31 -2.00 -1.92
N THR A 178 5.32 -1.77 -1.09
CA THR A 178 5.61 -2.62 0.08
C THR A 178 5.95 -1.83 1.33
N GLY A 179 5.73 -2.42 2.51
CA GLY A 179 6.23 -1.90 3.79
C GLY A 179 7.75 -2.01 3.93
N ARG A 180 8.40 -2.92 3.19
CA ARG A 180 9.85 -3.10 3.19
C ARG A 180 10.57 -1.89 2.63
N SER A 181 11.83 -1.68 3.02
CA SER A 181 12.68 -0.73 2.30
C SER A 181 12.85 -1.14 0.84
N ARG A 182 12.98 -0.14 -0.04
CA ARG A 182 13.22 -0.34 -1.47
C ARG A 182 14.43 -1.24 -1.74
N ASP A 183 15.54 -0.97 -1.06
CA ASP A 183 16.78 -1.72 -1.25
C ASP A 183 16.63 -3.20 -0.86
N LYS A 184 15.81 -3.50 0.16
CA LYS A 184 15.54 -4.86 0.61
C LYS A 184 14.63 -5.61 -0.37
N VAL A 185 13.50 -5.01 -0.76
CA VAL A 185 12.59 -5.68 -1.71
C VAL A 185 13.24 -5.88 -3.07
N TYR A 186 14.05 -4.93 -3.53
CA TYR A 186 14.80 -5.07 -4.78
C TYR A 186 15.76 -6.27 -4.75
N LYS A 187 16.40 -6.57 -3.62
CA LYS A 187 17.27 -7.77 -3.48
C LYS A 187 16.51 -9.09 -3.60
N PHE A 188 15.21 -9.10 -3.29
CA PHE A 188 14.37 -10.29 -3.47
C PHE A 188 13.81 -10.38 -4.89
N VAL A 189 13.32 -9.27 -5.43
CA VAL A 189 12.64 -9.23 -6.74
C VAL A 189 13.64 -9.25 -7.90
N LYS A 190 14.72 -8.46 -7.83
CA LYS A 190 15.81 -8.37 -8.82
C LYS A 190 15.35 -8.05 -10.26
N LEU A 191 14.34 -7.20 -10.41
CA LEU A 191 13.86 -6.68 -11.69
C LEU A 191 14.13 -5.17 -11.78
N GLU A 192 14.79 -4.71 -12.84
CA GLU A 192 15.20 -3.30 -13.01
C GLU A 192 14.15 -2.43 -13.71
N GLU A 193 13.20 -3.08 -14.38
CA GLU A 193 12.12 -2.50 -15.17
C GLU A 193 10.90 -2.07 -14.34
N LEU A 194 10.89 -2.39 -13.05
CA LEU A 194 9.78 -2.06 -12.15
C LEU A 194 9.95 -0.70 -11.49
N TYR A 195 8.82 -0.10 -11.12
CA TYR A 195 8.77 0.93 -10.09
C TYR A 195 8.80 0.24 -8.72
N TYR A 196 9.53 0.82 -7.77
CA TYR A 196 9.54 0.34 -6.39
C TYR A 196 9.14 1.47 -5.45
N ALA A 197 8.09 1.22 -4.68
CA ALA A 197 7.55 2.07 -3.63
C ALA A 197 7.74 1.36 -2.28
N GLY A 198 8.91 1.57 -1.67
CA GLY A 198 9.25 1.02 -0.37
C GLY A 198 8.73 1.87 0.79
N SER A 199 8.82 1.33 2.00
CA SER A 199 8.44 2.00 3.25
C SER A 199 6.99 2.50 3.24
N HIS A 200 6.06 1.66 2.77
CA HIS A 200 4.66 1.99 2.51
C HIS A 200 4.50 3.17 1.53
N GLY A 201 5.37 3.19 0.53
CA GLY A 201 5.41 4.21 -0.51
C GLY A 201 6.09 5.52 -0.15
N MET A 202 6.80 5.62 0.99
CA MET A 202 7.61 6.80 1.33
C MET A 202 9.00 6.81 0.66
N ASP A 203 9.39 5.76 -0.05
CA ASP A 203 10.62 5.69 -0.84
C ASP A 203 10.32 5.14 -2.24
N ILE A 204 10.01 6.03 -3.19
CA ILE A 204 9.61 5.65 -4.54
C ILE A 204 10.74 5.93 -5.53
N GLN A 205 11.03 4.97 -6.39
CA GLN A 205 11.92 5.13 -7.54
C GLN A 205 11.42 4.31 -8.72
N GLY A 206 11.45 4.92 -9.90
CA GLY A 206 11.17 4.26 -11.16
C GLY A 206 12.36 3.45 -11.70
N PRO A 207 12.16 2.77 -12.83
CA PRO A 207 13.21 1.97 -13.46
C PRO A 207 14.39 2.84 -13.89
N LYS A 208 15.61 2.28 -13.81
CA LYS A 208 16.85 3.00 -14.20
C LYS A 208 16.92 3.29 -15.70
N LYS A 209 16.35 2.39 -16.50
CA LYS A 209 16.16 2.57 -17.94
C LYS A 209 14.73 3.04 -18.13
N GLY A 210 14.53 4.06 -18.95
CA GLY A 210 13.20 4.63 -19.21
C GLY A 210 12.19 3.55 -19.61
N PRO A 211 10.89 3.79 -19.37
CA PRO A 211 9.86 2.79 -19.68
C PRO A 211 9.96 2.42 -21.16
N LYS A 212 9.93 1.11 -21.47
CA LYS A 212 9.85 0.62 -22.86
C LYS A 212 8.52 1.01 -23.55
N PHE A 213 7.58 1.57 -22.79
CA PHE A 213 6.26 1.98 -23.24
C PHE A 213 6.33 3.32 -23.96
N ALA A 214 6.44 3.26 -25.30
CA ALA A 214 6.65 4.38 -26.22
C ALA A 214 5.56 5.49 -26.24
N LYS A 215 4.58 5.48 -25.33
CA LYS A 215 3.47 6.45 -25.30
C LYS A 215 3.33 7.23 -23.98
N ILE A 216 4.15 6.94 -22.98
CA ILE A 216 4.10 7.66 -21.70
C ILE A 216 4.94 8.95 -21.84
N LYS A 217 4.27 10.11 -21.84
CA LYS A 217 4.93 11.42 -21.86
C LYS A 217 5.65 11.62 -20.53
N GLU A 218 6.97 11.45 -20.55
CA GLU A 218 7.81 11.24 -19.37
C GLU A 218 7.85 12.42 -18.38
N LYS A 219 7.60 12.12 -17.10
CA LYS A 219 8.53 12.49 -16.04
C LYS A 219 8.99 11.18 -15.40
N ALA A 220 10.15 10.67 -15.80
CA ALA A 220 10.72 9.50 -15.13
C ALA A 220 10.84 9.81 -13.63
N VAL A 221 10.16 9.03 -12.78
CA VAL A 221 10.31 9.16 -11.33
C VAL A 221 11.73 8.74 -10.97
N VAL A 222 12.64 9.69 -10.88
CA VAL A 222 14.04 9.41 -10.52
C VAL A 222 14.12 8.99 -9.05
N LEU A 223 13.45 9.76 -8.18
CA LEU A 223 13.36 9.51 -6.74
C LEU A 223 12.26 10.39 -6.12
N PHE A 224 11.42 9.82 -5.27
CA PHE A 224 10.46 10.57 -4.47
C PHE A 224 10.42 10.08 -3.02
N GLN A 225 10.64 10.98 -2.08
CA GLN A 225 10.78 10.69 -0.65
C GLN A 225 10.11 11.79 0.20
N PRO A 226 8.79 11.74 0.42
CA PRO A 226 8.05 12.80 1.11
C PRO A 226 8.42 12.91 2.60
N ALA A 227 9.09 11.89 3.14
CA ALA A 227 9.47 11.78 4.54
C ALA A 227 10.97 12.05 4.80
N SER A 228 11.76 12.53 3.82
CA SER A 228 13.23 12.70 3.95
C SER A 228 13.68 13.48 5.19
N LYS A 229 12.90 14.49 5.61
CA LYS A 229 13.20 15.27 6.83
C LYS A 229 13.21 14.46 8.13
N PHE A 230 12.57 13.27 8.14
CA PHE A 230 12.50 12.40 9.31
C PHE A 230 13.65 11.38 9.39
N LEU A 231 14.53 11.28 8.37
CA LEU A 231 15.63 10.30 8.39
C LEU A 231 16.58 10.41 9.60
N PRO A 232 16.95 11.60 10.10
CA PRO A 232 17.75 11.70 11.33
C PRO A 232 17.01 11.10 12.55
N LEU A 233 15.73 11.46 12.71
CA LEU A 233 14.88 10.96 13.78
C LEU A 233 14.69 9.44 13.72
N ILE A 234 14.42 8.88 12.54
CA ILE A 234 14.26 7.43 12.39
C ILE A 234 15.55 6.69 12.76
N ARG A 235 16.73 7.24 12.42
CA ARG A 235 18.02 6.66 12.83
C ARG A 235 18.24 6.70 14.33
N GLU A 236 17.81 7.77 15.00
CA GLU A 236 17.87 7.90 16.45
C GLU A 236 16.97 6.88 17.14
N VAL A 237 15.67 6.86 16.78
CA VAL A 237 14.69 5.95 17.37
C VAL A 237 15.04 4.48 17.11
N TYR A 238 15.61 4.17 15.95
CA TYR A 238 16.12 2.82 15.67
C TYR A 238 17.14 2.35 16.70
N LYS A 239 18.12 3.20 17.05
CA LYS A 239 19.14 2.84 18.06
C LYS A 239 18.52 2.61 19.43
N LEU A 240 17.55 3.46 19.83
CA LEU A 240 16.84 3.32 21.09
C LEU A 240 16.02 2.03 21.14
N LEU A 241 15.29 1.71 20.07
CA LEU A 241 14.52 0.47 19.99
C LEU A 241 15.43 -0.75 20.06
N VAL A 242 16.55 -0.76 19.33
CA VAL A 242 17.52 -1.87 19.38
C VAL A 242 18.02 -2.09 20.80
N GLU A 243 18.45 -1.02 21.48
CA GLU A 243 18.96 -1.13 22.85
C GLU A 243 17.86 -1.58 23.83
N ARG A 244 16.67 -0.97 23.76
CA ARG A 244 15.56 -1.27 24.69
C ARG A 244 15.03 -2.69 24.55
N THR A 245 14.99 -3.20 23.32
CA THR A 245 14.45 -4.54 23.03
C THR A 245 15.48 -5.66 23.18
N LYS A 246 16.76 -5.34 23.40
CA LYS A 246 17.87 -6.30 23.48
C LYS A 246 17.69 -7.38 24.56
N SER A 247 17.00 -7.05 25.66
CA SER A 247 16.70 -7.98 26.76
C SER A 247 15.49 -8.88 26.50
N THR A 248 14.85 -8.80 25.33
CA THR A 248 13.68 -9.60 24.96
C THR A 248 14.06 -10.62 23.89
N PRO A 249 14.38 -11.88 24.28
CA PRO A 249 14.72 -12.93 23.32
C PRO A 249 13.66 -13.10 22.23
N GLY A 250 14.11 -13.19 20.98
CA GLY A 250 13.25 -13.32 19.81
C GLY A 250 12.71 -12.01 19.24
N ALA A 251 12.87 -10.87 19.93
CA ALA A 251 12.51 -9.57 19.40
C ALA A 251 13.56 -9.12 18.36
N LYS A 252 13.12 -8.55 17.25
CA LYS A 252 14.02 -8.04 16.21
C LYS A 252 13.55 -6.68 15.73
N VAL A 253 14.44 -5.69 15.78
CA VAL A 253 14.20 -4.37 15.23
C VAL A 253 14.77 -4.28 13.82
N GLU A 254 13.93 -3.94 12.86
CA GLU A 254 14.28 -3.76 11.46
C GLU A 254 14.13 -2.30 11.06
N ASN A 255 15.09 -1.80 10.28
CA ASN A 255 15.05 -0.46 9.72
C ASN A 255 14.69 -0.51 8.23
N ASN A 256 13.46 -0.12 7.92
CA ASN A 256 12.93 0.02 6.56
C ASN A 256 13.00 1.47 6.05
N LYS A 257 14.04 2.23 6.43
CA LYS A 257 14.37 3.61 6.03
C LYS A 257 13.40 4.69 6.54
N PHE A 258 12.12 4.61 6.19
CA PHE A 258 11.06 5.51 6.70
C PHE A 258 10.05 4.79 7.59
N CYS A 259 10.28 3.50 7.88
CA CYS A 259 9.49 2.69 8.78
C CYS A 259 10.46 1.87 9.64
N LEU A 260 10.20 1.76 10.94
CA LEU A 260 10.88 0.82 11.82
C LEU A 260 9.90 -0.28 12.21
N SER A 261 10.36 -1.52 12.22
CA SER A 261 9.51 -2.67 12.54
C SER A 261 10.11 -3.41 13.72
N VAL A 262 9.35 -3.58 14.80
CA VAL A 262 9.70 -4.43 15.93
C VAL A 262 8.92 -5.74 15.77
N HIS A 263 9.60 -6.76 15.28
CA HIS A 263 9.03 -8.09 15.09
C HIS A 263 9.01 -8.83 16.42
N PHE A 264 7.84 -9.39 16.75
CA PHE A 264 7.64 -10.13 18.00
C PHE A 264 7.09 -11.55 17.78
N ARG A 265 7.12 -12.03 16.53
CA ARG A 265 6.65 -13.38 16.19
C ARG A 265 7.41 -14.48 16.92
N CYS A 266 8.72 -14.32 17.08
CA CYS A 266 9.60 -15.28 17.76
C CYS A 266 9.76 -14.98 19.25
N VAL A 267 9.02 -13.99 19.79
CA VAL A 267 9.02 -13.66 21.22
C VAL A 267 8.01 -14.55 21.91
N ASP A 268 8.36 -15.00 23.13
CA ASP A 268 7.43 -15.67 24.04
C ASP A 268 6.12 -14.86 24.17
N PRO A 269 4.94 -15.45 23.88
CA PRO A 269 3.65 -14.78 23.98
C PRO A 269 3.40 -14.07 25.32
N GLN A 270 3.94 -14.58 26.43
CA GLN A 270 3.81 -13.95 27.75
C GLN A 270 4.53 -12.59 27.84
N LYS A 271 5.50 -12.34 26.96
CA LYS A 271 6.30 -11.10 26.92
C LYS A 271 5.81 -10.10 25.88
N TRP A 272 4.79 -10.42 25.08
CA TRP A 272 4.30 -9.52 24.02
C TRP A 272 3.79 -8.18 24.57
N SER A 273 3.04 -8.20 25.67
CA SER A 273 2.55 -6.97 26.33
C SER A 273 3.70 -6.11 26.83
N SER A 274 4.65 -6.69 27.56
CA SER A 274 5.82 -5.98 28.08
C SER A 274 6.67 -5.37 26.97
N LEU A 275 6.91 -6.10 25.87
CA LEU A 275 7.62 -5.57 24.71
C LEU A 275 6.87 -4.39 24.08
N ALA A 276 5.55 -4.52 23.91
CA ALA A 276 4.72 -3.45 23.36
C ALA A 276 4.74 -2.20 24.25
N GLU A 277 4.73 -2.36 25.57
CA GLU A 277 4.87 -1.26 26.53
C GLU A 277 6.24 -0.58 26.43
N GLN A 278 7.32 -1.36 26.31
CA GLN A 278 8.67 -0.82 26.12
C GLN A 278 8.79 0.02 24.84
N VAL A 279 8.23 -0.48 23.73
CA VAL A 279 8.20 0.26 22.46
C VAL A 279 7.35 1.51 22.59
N ASN A 280 6.15 1.39 23.16
CA ASN A 280 5.23 2.52 23.33
C ASN A 280 5.83 3.62 24.23
N ALA A 281 6.58 3.26 25.27
CA ALA A 281 7.26 4.22 26.13
C ALA A 281 8.28 5.08 25.36
N ILE A 282 9.01 4.49 24.41
CA ILE A 282 9.90 5.25 23.52
C ILE A 282 9.07 6.16 22.63
N ILE A 283 8.05 5.65 21.96
CA ILE A 283 7.29 6.41 20.95
C ILE A 283 6.51 7.58 21.54
N LYS A 284 6.12 7.52 22.82
CA LYS A 284 5.49 8.65 23.52
C LYS A 284 6.36 9.91 23.56
N GLU A 285 7.68 9.77 23.56
CA GLU A 285 8.62 10.90 23.53
C GLU A 285 8.78 11.52 22.14
N TYR A 286 8.21 10.89 21.10
CA TYR A 286 8.34 11.29 19.70
C TYR A 286 6.96 11.53 19.06
N PRO A 287 6.31 12.69 19.31
CA PRO A 287 4.93 12.97 18.90
C PRO A 287 4.73 13.06 17.38
N ASN A 288 5.81 13.08 16.61
CA ASN A 288 5.83 13.08 15.15
C ASN A 288 5.94 11.68 14.55
N LEU A 289 5.97 10.63 15.38
CA LEU A 289 5.91 9.23 14.99
C LEU A 289 4.60 8.60 15.47
N ARG A 290 4.09 7.65 14.70
CA ARG A 290 2.95 6.80 15.10
C ARG A 290 3.40 5.35 15.22
N LEU A 291 2.80 4.65 16.19
CA LEU A 291 2.92 3.22 16.38
C LEU A 291 1.65 2.54 15.82
N THR A 292 1.81 1.66 14.83
CA THR A 292 0.74 0.81 14.30
C THR A 292 1.05 -0.67 14.58
N ARG A 293 0.01 -1.50 14.61
CA ARG A 293 0.15 -2.95 14.83
C ARG A 293 -0.14 -3.69 13.53
N GLY A 294 0.81 -4.51 13.10
CA GLY A 294 0.65 -5.45 11.99
C GLY A 294 0.62 -6.90 12.46
N ARG A 295 0.78 -7.86 11.54
CA ARG A 295 0.79 -9.30 11.85
C ARG A 295 2.04 -9.72 12.61
N LYS A 296 1.96 -9.69 13.94
CA LYS A 296 3.07 -9.99 14.87
C LYS A 296 4.28 -9.05 14.70
N VAL A 297 3.99 -7.79 14.36
CA VAL A 297 4.96 -6.71 14.20
C VAL A 297 4.37 -5.40 14.73
N LEU A 298 5.19 -4.57 15.37
CA LEU A 298 4.88 -3.19 15.69
C LEU A 298 5.62 -2.29 14.71
N GLU A 299 4.92 -1.37 14.07
CA GLU A 299 5.49 -0.50 13.04
C GLU A 299 5.48 0.95 13.49
N ILE A 300 6.61 1.61 13.30
CA ILE A 300 6.83 2.99 13.71
C ILE A 300 7.14 3.81 12.47
N ARG A 301 6.30 4.81 12.20
CA ARG A 301 6.37 5.61 10.97
C ARG A 301 6.19 7.09 11.26
N PRO A 302 6.75 7.99 10.44
CA PRO A 302 6.41 9.41 10.50
C PRO A 302 4.91 9.67 10.35
N ILE A 303 4.39 10.64 11.10
CA ILE A 303 3.04 11.16 10.93
C ILE A 303 3.07 12.16 9.77
N ILE A 304 2.75 11.66 8.58
CA ILE A 304 2.52 12.43 7.37
C ILE A 304 1.26 11.93 6.69
N ARG A 305 0.64 12.79 5.87
CA ARG A 305 -0.51 12.43 5.03
C ARG A 305 -0.04 11.63 3.81
N TRP A 306 0.45 10.42 4.06
CA TRP A 306 0.98 9.51 3.06
C TRP A 306 0.72 8.06 3.46
N ASP A 307 0.32 7.25 2.48
CA ASP A 307 -0.04 5.83 2.58
C ASP A 307 0.15 5.15 1.21
N LYS A 308 -0.14 3.83 1.12
CA LYS A 308 -0.01 3.10 -0.16
C LYS A 308 -0.97 3.61 -1.24
N GLY A 309 -2.13 4.15 -0.86
CA GLY A 309 -3.06 4.81 -1.78
C GLY A 309 -2.47 6.09 -2.38
N LYS A 310 -1.81 6.93 -1.57
CA LYS A 310 -1.07 8.11 -2.05
C LYS A 310 0.12 7.74 -2.94
N ALA A 311 0.79 6.62 -2.66
CA ALA A 311 1.83 6.11 -3.55
C ALA A 311 1.28 5.68 -4.91
N LEU A 312 0.12 5.01 -4.94
CA LEU A 312 -0.60 4.65 -6.16
C LEU A 312 -0.97 5.92 -6.96
N GLU A 313 -1.60 6.91 -6.33
CA GLU A 313 -1.97 8.17 -6.98
C GLU A 313 -0.75 8.89 -7.57
N PHE A 314 0.33 9.00 -6.79
CA PHE A 314 1.59 9.62 -7.23
C PHE A 314 2.20 8.92 -8.44
N LEU A 315 2.19 7.58 -8.44
CA LEU A 315 2.73 6.79 -9.55
C LEU A 315 1.86 6.95 -10.80
N LEU A 316 0.53 6.94 -10.67
CA LEU A 316 -0.37 7.22 -11.78
C LEU A 316 -0.14 8.62 -12.37
N GLU A 317 -0.05 9.64 -11.52
CA GLU A 317 0.25 11.02 -11.93
C GLU A 317 1.60 11.10 -12.66
N SER A 318 2.63 10.46 -12.12
CA SER A 318 3.98 10.46 -12.71
C SER A 318 4.05 9.73 -14.05
N LEU A 319 3.18 8.73 -14.26
CA LEU A 319 3.00 8.03 -15.52
C LEU A 319 2.09 8.80 -16.51
N GLY A 320 1.66 10.02 -16.17
CA GLY A 320 0.81 10.86 -17.01
C GLY A 320 -0.68 10.50 -16.97
N PHE A 321 -1.12 9.73 -15.98
CA PHE A 321 -2.50 9.29 -15.79
C PHE A 321 -3.26 10.07 -14.70
N ALA A 322 -2.81 11.28 -14.35
CA ALA A 322 -3.37 12.10 -13.28
C ALA A 322 -4.90 12.28 -13.39
N ASP A 323 -5.39 12.63 -14.60
CA ASP A 323 -6.77 13.08 -14.85
C ASP A 323 -7.52 12.21 -15.88
N LEU A 324 -7.10 10.95 -16.07
CA LEU A 324 -7.53 10.17 -17.23
C LEU A 324 -8.47 9.01 -16.87
N HIS A 325 -9.66 9.00 -17.47
CA HIS A 325 -10.51 7.80 -17.59
C HIS A 325 -9.88 6.71 -18.48
N SER A 326 -8.73 7.00 -19.11
CA SER A 326 -8.01 6.09 -20.01
C SER A 326 -7.00 5.17 -19.31
N VAL A 327 -7.01 5.08 -17.97
CA VAL A 327 -6.19 4.12 -17.20
C VAL A 327 -7.05 3.03 -16.56
N PHE A 328 -6.49 1.85 -16.30
CA PHE A 328 -7.16 0.81 -15.52
C PHE A 328 -6.16 0.26 -14.50
N PRO A 329 -6.03 0.89 -13.32
CA PRO A 329 -5.10 0.43 -12.31
C PRO A 329 -5.60 -0.88 -11.68
N ILE A 330 -4.73 -1.86 -11.59
CA ILE A 330 -5.00 -3.11 -10.85
C ILE A 330 -4.06 -3.13 -9.66
N TYR A 331 -4.62 -3.19 -8.45
CA TYR A 331 -3.86 -3.30 -7.22
C TYR A 331 -4.12 -4.66 -6.57
N ILE A 332 -3.07 -5.43 -6.29
CA ILE A 332 -3.15 -6.72 -5.61
C ILE A 332 -2.40 -6.62 -4.28
N GLY A 333 -3.07 -6.92 -3.17
CA GLY A 333 -2.48 -6.83 -1.83
C GLY A 333 -3.18 -7.70 -0.79
N ASP A 334 -2.55 -7.95 0.34
CA ASP A 334 -2.99 -8.94 1.33
C ASP A 334 -3.34 -8.33 2.70
N ASP A 335 -2.85 -7.12 3.02
CA ASP A 335 -2.87 -6.57 4.37
C ASP A 335 -3.69 -5.28 4.54
N GLN A 336 -3.79 -4.83 5.80
CA GLN A 336 -4.56 -3.65 6.16
C GLN A 336 -4.04 -2.36 5.50
N SER A 337 -2.75 -2.30 5.16
CA SER A 337 -2.17 -1.12 4.50
C SER A 337 -2.52 -1.05 3.01
N ASP A 338 -2.92 -2.17 2.41
CA ASP A 338 -3.42 -2.21 1.03
C ASP A 338 -4.84 -1.65 0.90
N GLU A 339 -5.61 -1.62 1.99
CA GLU A 339 -6.94 -1.00 2.04
C GLU A 339 -6.91 0.49 1.66
N ASP A 340 -5.80 1.19 1.93
CA ASP A 340 -5.62 2.58 1.51
C ASP A 340 -5.60 2.69 -0.02
N ALA A 341 -5.00 1.71 -0.72
CA ALA A 341 -5.02 1.65 -2.18
C ALA A 341 -6.39 1.23 -2.72
N PHE A 342 -7.05 0.24 -2.10
CA PHE A 342 -8.39 -0.17 -2.52
C PHE A 342 -9.41 0.96 -2.41
N LYS A 343 -9.38 1.75 -1.33
CA LYS A 343 -10.23 2.95 -1.18
C LYS A 343 -10.00 3.97 -2.29
N VAL A 344 -8.76 4.20 -2.71
CA VAL A 344 -8.46 5.08 -3.84
C VAL A 344 -9.11 4.56 -5.12
N LEU A 345 -9.01 3.26 -5.41
CA LEU A 345 -9.64 2.67 -6.59
C LEU A 345 -11.17 2.76 -6.57
N GLN A 346 -11.79 2.51 -5.41
CA GLN A 346 -13.23 2.67 -5.20
C GLN A 346 -13.68 4.12 -5.43
N HIS A 347 -12.99 5.09 -4.83
CA HIS A 347 -13.32 6.52 -5.01
C HIS A 347 -13.20 6.97 -6.46
N ARG A 348 -12.19 6.46 -7.18
CA ARG A 348 -12.01 6.74 -8.61
C ARG A 348 -13.04 6.03 -9.49
N ARG A 349 -13.76 5.02 -8.97
CA ARG A 349 -14.68 4.13 -9.72
C ARG A 349 -14.02 3.54 -10.97
N GLN A 350 -12.72 3.27 -10.89
CA GLN A 350 -11.88 2.91 -12.01
C GLN A 350 -10.73 2.03 -11.52
N GLY A 351 -10.52 0.91 -12.21
CA GLY A 351 -9.54 -0.10 -11.83
C GLY A 351 -10.14 -1.24 -11.02
N ALA A 352 -9.28 -2.12 -10.52
CA ALA A 352 -9.66 -3.28 -9.73
C ALA A 352 -8.72 -3.44 -8.52
N GLY A 353 -9.28 -3.40 -7.33
CA GLY A 353 -8.59 -3.85 -6.11
C GLY A 353 -8.83 -5.33 -5.90
N ILE A 354 -7.76 -6.09 -5.64
CA ILE A 354 -7.80 -7.54 -5.46
C ILE A 354 -7.15 -7.88 -4.12
N LEU A 355 -7.94 -8.41 -3.17
CA LEU A 355 -7.45 -8.87 -1.88
C LEU A 355 -6.88 -10.30 -1.98
N VAL A 356 -5.69 -10.53 -1.44
CA VAL A 356 -5.12 -11.86 -1.28
C VAL A 356 -5.41 -12.37 0.13
N SER A 357 -6.26 -13.37 0.25
CA SER A 357 -6.62 -13.96 1.55
C SER A 357 -7.30 -15.32 1.40
N LYS A 358 -6.88 -16.31 2.21
CA LYS A 358 -7.64 -17.57 2.38
C LYS A 358 -8.82 -17.44 3.33
N SER A 359 -8.85 -16.37 4.12
CA SER A 359 -9.83 -16.18 5.19
C SER A 359 -10.63 -14.90 5.00
N PRO A 360 -11.88 -14.87 5.53
CA PRO A 360 -12.67 -13.66 5.62
C PRO A 360 -11.92 -12.44 6.14
N LYS A 361 -12.05 -11.31 5.45
CA LYS A 361 -11.61 -9.98 5.91
C LYS A 361 -12.60 -8.92 5.45
N GLU A 362 -12.82 -7.90 6.27
CA GLU A 362 -13.43 -6.66 5.79
C GLU A 362 -12.45 -5.98 4.83
N THR A 363 -12.90 -5.63 3.62
CA THR A 363 -12.03 -5.04 2.61
C THR A 363 -12.80 -4.14 1.65
N GLY A 364 -12.10 -3.13 1.12
CA GLY A 364 -12.53 -2.34 -0.02
C GLY A 364 -12.18 -2.95 -1.38
N ALA A 365 -11.52 -4.12 -1.43
CA ALA A 365 -11.21 -4.79 -2.69
C ALA A 365 -12.49 -5.19 -3.45
N SER A 366 -12.46 -5.09 -4.79
CA SER A 366 -13.56 -5.51 -5.65
C SER A 366 -13.55 -7.01 -5.93
N TYR A 367 -12.37 -7.63 -5.86
CA TYR A 367 -12.18 -9.05 -6.10
C TYR A 367 -11.25 -9.66 -5.04
N SER A 368 -11.14 -10.99 -5.07
CA SER A 368 -10.28 -11.75 -4.18
C SER A 368 -9.45 -12.80 -4.93
N LEU A 369 -8.31 -13.15 -4.34
CA LEU A 369 -7.47 -14.31 -4.68
C LEU A 369 -7.10 -15.00 -3.36
N ARG A 370 -6.94 -16.32 -3.36
CA ARG A 370 -6.71 -17.09 -2.13
C ARG A 370 -5.29 -16.92 -1.60
N GLU A 371 -4.31 -16.94 -2.50
CA GLU A 371 -2.89 -17.05 -2.13
C GLU A 371 -1.97 -16.63 -3.28
N PRO A 372 -0.63 -16.49 -3.03
CA PRO A 372 0.33 -16.11 -4.07
C PRO A 372 0.28 -16.96 -5.34
N ALA A 373 -0.03 -18.25 -5.26
CA ALA A 373 -0.15 -19.12 -6.43
C ALA A 373 -1.28 -18.66 -7.38
N GLU A 374 -2.38 -18.15 -6.85
CA GLU A 374 -3.47 -17.60 -7.67
C GLU A 374 -3.13 -16.22 -8.23
N VAL A 375 -2.34 -15.43 -7.50
CA VAL A 375 -1.77 -14.18 -8.02
C VAL A 375 -0.94 -14.48 -9.28
N MET A 376 -0.05 -15.47 -9.22
CA MET A 376 0.76 -15.87 -10.37
C MET A 376 -0.10 -16.26 -11.58
N LYS A 377 -1.12 -17.09 -11.38
CA LYS A 377 -2.07 -17.47 -12.45
C LYS A 377 -2.77 -16.27 -13.06
N PHE A 378 -3.20 -15.32 -12.23
CA PHE A 378 -3.85 -14.09 -12.67
C PHE A 378 -2.90 -13.22 -13.51
N LEU A 379 -1.64 -13.08 -13.09
CA LEU A 379 -0.60 -12.35 -13.82
C LEU A 379 -0.34 -12.97 -15.21
N HIS A 380 -0.21 -14.29 -15.31
CA HIS A 380 -0.05 -14.95 -16.62
C HIS A 380 -1.26 -14.74 -17.53
N GLY A 381 -2.48 -14.86 -16.99
CA GLY A 381 -3.70 -14.59 -17.77
C GLY A 381 -3.73 -13.18 -18.37
N LEU A 382 -3.25 -12.17 -17.64
CA LEU A 382 -3.14 -10.79 -18.15
C LEU A 382 -2.15 -10.70 -19.33
N VAL A 383 -1.00 -11.37 -19.22
CA VAL A 383 0.01 -11.40 -20.28
C VAL A 383 -0.54 -12.06 -21.54
N GLU A 384 -1.22 -13.20 -21.41
CA GLU A 384 -1.85 -13.91 -22.53
C GLU A 384 -2.91 -13.06 -23.23
N SER A 385 -3.77 -12.39 -22.45
CA SER A 385 -4.82 -11.51 -22.97
C SER A 385 -4.26 -10.30 -23.73
N ASN A 386 -3.11 -9.78 -23.29
CA ASN A 386 -2.41 -8.71 -23.99
C ASN A 386 -1.86 -9.16 -25.35
N LYS A 387 -1.26 -10.35 -25.41
CA LYS A 387 -0.73 -10.92 -26.67
C LYS A 387 -1.83 -11.08 -27.74
N VAL A 388 -3.03 -11.47 -27.33
CA VAL A 388 -4.19 -11.60 -28.24
C VAL A 388 -4.72 -10.25 -28.73
N THR A 389 -4.51 -9.16 -27.98
CA THR A 389 -5.02 -7.83 -28.34
C THR A 389 -4.04 -7.06 -29.24
N VAL A 390 -2.75 -7.42 -29.21
CA VAL A 390 -1.67 -6.77 -29.99
C VAL A 390 -1.47 -7.43 -31.37
N ASN A 391 -1.82 -8.72 -31.50
CA ASN A 391 -1.89 -9.44 -32.77
C ASN A 391 -3.25 -9.22 -33.44
#